data_AF-A0A542ZI64-F1
#
_entry.id   AF-A0A542ZI64-F1
#
_cell.length_a   1.000
_cell.length_b   1.000
_cell.length_c   1.000
_cell.angle_alpha   90.00
_cell.angle_beta   90.00
_cell.angle_gamma   90.00
#
_symmetry.space_group_name_H-M   'P 1'
#
loop_
_entity.id
_entity.type
_entity.pdbx_description
1 polymer ?
#
loop_
_entity_poly.entity_id
_entity_poly.type
_entity_poly.pdbx_seq_one_letter_code
_entity_poly.pdbx_strand_id
1 'polypeptide(L)' 'MTTWDPTDAARVTAPQEVQVVAGGTAYDVTFTEAAAADLPTVDAAYRSKYAHYASIVDHLLEDGPRSATLQVLPA' A
#
# COMPACT_ATOMS: atom_id res chain seq x y z
N MET A 1 -4.08 -20.72 6.22
CA MET A 1 -4.37 -19.46 5.50
C MET A 1 -5.68 -18.96 6.08
N THR A 2 -5.65 -17.88 6.86
CA THR A 2 -6.88 -17.26 7.37
C THR A 2 -7.67 -16.78 6.15
N THR A 3 -8.90 -17.25 5.98
CA THR A 3 -9.81 -16.73 4.97
C THR A 3 -10.14 -15.29 5.34
N TRP A 4 -9.68 -14.35 4.52
CA TRP A 4 -10.05 -12.94 4.63
C TRP A 4 -11.46 -12.75 4.07
N ASP A 5 -12.36 -12.20 4.88
CA ASP A 5 -13.70 -11.80 4.43
C ASP A 5 -13.65 -10.32 3.99
N PRO A 6 -14.04 -9.98 2.75
CA PRO A 6 -14.09 -8.59 2.30
C PRO A 6 -14.96 -7.68 3.18
N THR A 7 -15.92 -8.24 3.94
CA THR A 7 -16.75 -7.47 4.88
C THR A 7 -15.98 -6.99 6.11
N ASP A 8 -14.81 -7.56 6.41
CA ASP A 8 -13.89 -7.07 7.44
C ASP A 8 -13.08 -5.85 6.97
N ALA A 9 -13.21 -5.44 5.70
CA ALA A 9 -12.50 -4.27 5.18
C ALA A 9 -13.07 -2.97 5.76
N ALA A 10 -12.22 -2.21 6.45
CA ALA A 10 -12.51 -0.85 6.88
C ALA A 10 -11.92 0.18 5.91
N ARG A 11 -12.65 1.27 5.65
CA ARG A 11 -12.11 2.41 4.92
C ARG A 11 -11.26 3.26 5.87
N VAL A 12 -9.98 3.44 5.55
CA VAL A 12 -9.09 4.36 6.26
C VAL A 12 -9.30 5.76 5.69
N THR A 13 -10.01 6.63 6.43
CA THR A 13 -10.21 8.05 6.05
C THR A 13 -9.46 9.03 6.96
N ALA A 14 -8.75 8.50 7.95
CA ALA A 14 -7.87 9.19 8.88
C ALA A 14 -6.80 8.17 9.35
N PRO A 15 -5.67 8.62 9.92
CA PRO A 15 -4.69 7.72 10.50
C PRO A 15 -5.34 6.76 11.49
N GLN A 16 -5.11 5.46 11.30
CA GLN A 16 -5.71 4.42 12.13
C GLN A 16 -4.66 3.36 12.43
N GLU A 17 -4.58 2.96 13.70
CA GLU A 17 -3.79 1.82 14.14
C GLU A 17 -4.44 0.51 13.65
N VAL A 18 -3.66 -0.30 12.96
CA VAL A 18 -4.07 -1.57 12.36
C VAL A 18 -2.97 -2.60 12.57
N GLN A 19 -3.36 -3.86 12.80
CA GLN A 19 -2.41 -4.95 12.84
C GLN A 19 -2.23 -5.56 11.44
N VAL A 20 -0.98 -5.71 11.00
CA VAL A 20 -0.62 -6.39 9.76
C VAL A 20 0.26 -7.60 10.03
N VAL A 21 0.08 -8.67 9.27
CA VAL A 21 0.92 -9.88 9.35
C VAL A 21 1.82 -9.95 8.12
N ALA A 22 3.13 -9.88 8.31
CA ALA A 22 4.13 -9.97 7.26
C ALA A 22 5.20 -11.00 7.63
N GLY A 23 5.46 -11.96 6.74
CA GLY A 23 6.45 -13.02 6.99
C GLY A 23 6.14 -13.91 8.21
N GLY A 24 4.88 -13.96 8.67
CA GLY A 24 4.48 -14.70 9.88
C GLY A 24 4.60 -13.92 11.19
N THR A 25 5.06 -12.66 11.14
CA THR A 25 5.14 -11.76 12.30
C THR A 25 4.02 -10.72 12.24
N ALA A 26 3.37 -10.48 13.37
CA ALA A 26 2.39 -9.41 13.51
C ALA A 26 3.08 -8.09 13.87
N TYR A 27 2.65 -7.01 13.24
CA TYR A 27 3.11 -5.64 13.48
C TYR A 27 1.90 -4.73 13.67
N ASP A 28 1.97 -3.86 14.67
CA ASP A 28 1.02 -2.76 14.82
C ASP A 28 1.55 -1.57 14.03
N VAL A 29 0.73 -1.05 13.12
CA VAL A 29 1.10 0.00 12.18
C VAL A 29 0.02 1.06 12.09
N THR A 30 0.40 2.26 11.67
CA THR A 30 -0.53 3.31 11.26
C THR A 30 -0.50 3.46 9.74
N PHE A 31 -1.66 3.44 9.10
CA PHE A 31 -1.81 3.80 7.69
C PHE A 31 -2.10 5.29 7.54
N THR A 32 -1.42 5.94 6.60
CA THR A 32 -1.67 7.34 6.22
C THR A 32 -1.65 7.48 4.69
N GLU A 33 -2.24 8.54 4.15
CA GLU A 33 -2.05 8.87 2.73
C GLU A 33 -0.58 9.18 2.45
N ALA A 34 -0.04 8.66 1.35
CA ALA A 34 1.35 8.94 0.99
C ALA A 34 1.54 10.42 0.60
N ALA A 35 2.63 11.02 1.05
CA ALA A 35 2.96 12.39 0.62
C ALA A 35 3.27 12.41 -0.88
N ALA A 36 2.74 13.41 -1.59
CA ALA A 36 2.97 13.56 -3.04
C ALA A 36 4.47 13.62 -3.41
N ALA A 37 5.31 14.12 -2.49
CA ALA A 37 6.76 14.17 -2.65
C ALA A 37 7.44 12.80 -2.67
N ASP A 38 6.83 11.79 -2.04
CA ASP A 38 7.39 10.44 -1.93
C ASP A 38 7.01 9.55 -3.12
N LEU A 39 5.91 9.88 -3.81
CA LEU A 39 5.38 9.07 -4.92
C LEU A 39 6.42 8.76 -6.00
N PRO A 40 7.26 9.69 -6.50
CA PRO A 40 8.25 9.36 -7.52
C PRO A 40 9.24 8.27 -7.10
N THR A 41 9.64 8.26 -5.83
CA THR A 41 10.56 7.25 -5.28
C THR A 41 9.87 5.89 -5.17
N VAL A 42 8.61 5.89 -4.72
CA VAL A 42 7.79 4.67 -4.63
C VAL A 42 7.54 4.09 -6.03
N ASP A 43 7.20 4.92 -7.01
CA ASP A 43 6.96 4.49 -8.39
C ASP A 43 8.21 3.85 -9.00
N ALA A 44 9.38 4.45 -8.79
CA ALA A 44 10.65 3.91 -9.26
C ALA A 44 10.96 2.55 -8.62
N ALA A 45 10.77 2.43 -7.30
CA ALA A 45 10.94 1.17 -6.59
C ALA A 45 9.94 0.11 -7.07
N TYR A 46 8.68 0.48 -7.30
CA TYR A 46 7.63 -0.43 -7.77
C TYR A 46 7.91 -0.94 -9.19
N ARG A 47 8.33 -0.06 -10.10
CA ARG A 47 8.82 -0.43 -11.45
C ARG A 47 10.00 -1.38 -11.38
N SER A 48 10.98 -1.12 -10.52
CA SER A 48 12.13 -2.01 -10.35
C SER A 48 11.72 -3.39 -9.83
N LYS A 49 10.81 -3.44 -8.86
CA LYS A 49 10.36 -4.70 -8.23
C LYS A 49 9.54 -5.56 -9.19
N TYR A 50 8.68 -4.93 -10.00
CA TYR A 50 7.76 -5.61 -10.91
C TYR A 50 8.12 -5.38 -12.38
N ALA A 51 9.40 -5.19 -12.71
CA ALA A 51 9.87 -4.88 -14.06
C ALA A 51 9.40 -5.91 -15.10
N HIS A 52 9.18 -7.17 -14.70
CA HIS A 52 8.64 -8.22 -15.55
C HIS A 52 7.19 -7.97 -16.01
N TYR A 53 6.43 -7.16 -15.27
CA TYR A 53 5.02 -6.84 -15.49
C TYR A 53 4.82 -5.37 -15.86
N ALA A 54 5.72 -4.80 -16.67
CA ALA A 54 5.76 -3.37 -16.97
C ALA A 54 4.40 -2.78 -17.39
N SER A 55 3.64 -3.46 -18.25
CA SER A 55 2.32 -2.96 -18.69
C SER A 55 1.28 -2.87 -17.57
N ILE A 56 1.32 -3.77 -16.58
CA ILE A 56 0.43 -3.70 -15.40
C ILE A 56 0.88 -2.56 -14.50
N VAL A 57 2.20 -2.43 -14.30
CA VAL A 57 2.77 -1.37 -13.48
C VAL A 57 2.43 0.00 -14.05
N ASP A 58 2.52 0.20 -15.36
CA ASP A 58 2.23 1.50 -15.97
C ASP A 58 0.78 1.96 -15.69
N HIS A 59 -0.19 1.05 -15.70
CA HIS A 59 -1.57 1.35 -15.30
C HIS A 59 -1.71 1.71 -13.81
N LEU A 60 -0.96 1.05 -12.93
CA LEU A 60 -0.98 1.36 -11.50
C LEU A 60 -0.36 2.72 -11.15
N LEU A 61 0.41 3.30 -12.08
CA LEU A 61 1.06 4.60 -11.91
C LEU A 61 0.28 5.76 -12.53
N GLU A 62 -0.87 5.49 -13.14
CA GLU A 62 -1.83 6.52 -13.56
C GLU A 62 -2.49 7.18 -12.34
N ASP A 63 -2.96 8.42 -12.49
CA ASP A 63 -3.42 9.26 -11.38
C ASP A 63 -4.47 8.59 -10.48
N GLY A 64 -5.40 7.82 -11.05
CA GLY A 64 -6.46 7.15 -10.30
C GLY A 64 -5.93 6.08 -9.34
N PRO A 65 -5.28 5.00 -9.82
CA PRO A 65 -4.67 4.01 -8.96
C PRO A 65 -3.59 4.59 -8.04
N ARG A 66 -2.78 5.53 -8.56
CA ARG A 66 -1.68 6.15 -7.81
C ARG A 66 -2.17 6.97 -6.62
N SER A 67 -3.35 7.62 -6.70
CA SER A 67 -3.92 8.37 -5.59
C SER A 67 -4.32 7.50 -4.39
N ALA A 68 -4.43 6.18 -4.58
CA ALA A 68 -4.73 5.23 -3.50
C ALA A 68 -3.48 4.74 -2.74
N THR A 69 -2.31 5.34 -2.99
CA THR A 69 -1.05 4.95 -2.33
C THR A 69 -1.07 5.33 -0.85
N LEU A 70 -0.84 4.35 0.02
CA LEU A 70 -0.75 4.53 1.46
C LEU A 70 0.68 4.39 1.95
N GLN A 71 1.06 5.22 2.91
CA GLN A 71 2.26 5.07 3.72
C GLN A 71 1.96 4.24 4.96
N VAL A 72 2.85 3.31 5.28
CA VAL A 72 2.78 2.43 6.45
C VAL A 72 3.88 2.83 7.43
N LEU A 73 3.50 3.17 8.66
CA LEU A 73 4.41 3.57 9.73
C LEU A 73 4.22 2.64 10.92
N PRO A 74 5.25 2.35 11.74
CA PRO A 74 5.03 1.74 13.05
C PRO A 74 4.04 2.57 13.87
N ALA A 75 3.13 1.89 14.57
CA ALA A 75 2.27 2.52 15.58
C ALA A 75 3.07 2.86 16.84
#